data_AF-A0A392TNZ2-F1
#
_entry.id   AF-A0A392TNZ2-F1
#
_cell.length_a   1.000
_cell.length_b   1.000
_cell.length_c   1.000
_cell.angle_alpha   90.00
_cell.angle_beta   90.00
_cell.angle_gamma   90.00
#
_symmetry.space_group_name_H-M   'P 1'
#
loop_
_entity.id
_entity.type
_entity.pdbx_description
1 polymer ?
#
loop_
_entity_poly.entity_id
_entity_poly.type
_entity_poly.pdbx_seq_one_letter_code
_entity_poly.pdbx_strand_id
1 'polypeptide(L)' 'MSVADYAVKFELLCAFIPHYNTLEAENDKCVKFESSLRPDIKHLIGFSQIRDFATLLDKSRICDDDGKAKTSYYKAL' A
#
# COMPACT_ATOMS: atom_id res chain seq x y z
N MET A 1 -8.51 -6.78 -6.48
CA MET A 1 -7.48 -5.81 -6.95
C MET A 1 -6.26 -5.99 -6.07
N SER A 2 -5.11 -6.29 -6.67
CA SER A 2 -3.85 -6.42 -5.92
C SER A 2 -3.40 -5.06 -5.38
N VAL A 3 -2.48 -5.05 -4.41
CA VAL A 3 -1.83 -3.81 -3.99
C VAL A 3 -1.04 -3.19 -5.13
N ALA A 4 -0.46 -4.00 -6.02
CA ALA A 4 0.24 -3.50 -7.20
C ALA A 4 -0.71 -2.72 -8.14
N ASP A 5 -1.88 -3.27 -8.47
CA ASP A 5 -2.88 -2.59 -9.31
C ASP A 5 -3.38 -1.29 -8.66
N TYR A 6 -3.57 -1.32 -7.34
CA TYR A 6 -3.98 -0.16 -6.57
C TYR A 6 -2.90 0.93 -6.56
N ALA A 7 -1.64 0.56 -6.34
CA ALA A 7 -0.50 1.47 -6.33
C ALA A 7 -0.37 2.22 -7.65
N VAL A 8 -0.47 1.52 -8.80
CA VAL A 8 -0.43 2.17 -10.11
C VAL A 8 -1.54 3.21 -10.26
N LYS A 9 -2.78 2.88 -9.86
CA LYS A 9 -3.90 3.83 -9.91
C LYS A 9 -3.69 5.03 -8.99
N PHE A 10 -3.14 4.79 -7.80
CA PHE A 10 -2.87 5.84 -6.83
C PHE A 10 -1.76 6.78 -7.31
N GLU A 11 -0.67 6.24 -7.86
CA GLU A 11 0.41 7.04 -8.44
C GLU A 11 -0.06 7.87 -9.63
N LEU A 12 -0.92 7.31 -10.49
CA LEU A 12 -1.58 8.07 -11.55
C LEU A 12 -2.39 9.24 -10.98
N LEU A 13 -3.17 9.03 -9.92
CA LEU A 13 -3.91 10.12 -9.25
C LEU A 13 -2.97 11.18 -8.67
N CYS A 14 -1.85 10.78 -8.06
CA CYS A 14 -0.85 11.73 -7.55
C CYS A 14 -0.17 12.53 -8.68
N ALA A 15 0.00 11.95 -9.87
CA ALA A 15 0.50 12.68 -11.03
C ALA A 15 -0.46 13.80 -11.47
N PHE A 16 -1.78 13.62 -11.29
CA PHE A 16 -2.79 14.65 -11.56
C PHE A 16 -2.98 15.66 -10.42
N ILE A 17 -2.47 15.39 -9.22
CA ILE A 17 -2.61 16.24 -8.04
C ILE A 17 -1.21 16.64 -7.54
N PRO A 18 -0.64 17.75 -8.05
CA PRO A 18 0.73 18.18 -7.75
C PRO A 18 1.00 18.35 -6.25
N HIS A 19 -0.04 18.62 -5.46
CA HIS A 19 0.04 18.75 -4.01
C HIS A 19 0.61 17.52 -3.30
N TYR A 20 0.47 16.31 -3.86
CA TYR A 20 1.02 15.07 -3.26
C TYR A 20 2.47 14.78 -3.65
N ASN A 21 3.08 15.59 -4.51
CA ASN A 21 4.44 15.37 -4.99
C ASN A 21 5.48 16.22 -4.23
N THR A 22 5.07 16.95 -3.21
CA THR A 22 5.98 17.66 -2.29
C THR A 22 6.41 16.76 -1.14
N LEU A 23 7.59 17.01 -0.59
CA LEU A 23 8.09 16.29 0.58
C LEU A 23 7.18 16.47 1.80
N GLU A 24 6.62 17.67 1.98
CA GLU A 24 5.70 17.98 3.09
C GLU A 24 4.39 17.17 3.02
N ALA A 25 3.93 16.84 1.81
CA ALA A 25 2.72 16.06 1.60
C ALA A 25 2.94 14.55 1.57
N GLU A 26 4.19 14.08 1.68
CA GLU A 26 4.50 12.64 1.61
C GLU A 26 3.85 11.86 2.75
N ASN A 27 3.84 12.44 3.95
CA ASN A 27 3.15 11.84 5.10
C ASN A 27 1.65 11.70 4.83
N ASP A 28 1.00 12.76 4.33
CA ASP A 28 -0.43 12.74 4.01
C ASP A 28 -0.74 11.77 2.87
N LYS A 29 0.16 11.68 1.89
CA LYS A 29 0.10 10.69 0.80
C LYS A 29 0.14 9.27 1.35
N CYS A 30 1.04 8.97 2.30
CA CYS A 30 1.13 7.68 2.99
C CYS A 30 -0.16 7.37 3.77
N VAL A 31 -0.65 8.32 4.59
CA VAL A 31 -1.93 8.16 5.32
C VAL A 31 -3.07 7.86 4.37
N LYS A 32 -3.17 8.60 3.26
CA LYS A 32 -4.23 8.41 2.28
C LYS A 32 -4.14 7.04 1.63
N PHE A 33 -2.95 6.61 1.24
CA PHE A 33 -2.71 5.30 0.67
C PHE A 33 -3.11 4.19 1.65
N GLU A 34 -2.60 4.23 2.88
CA GLU A 34 -2.90 3.27 3.95
C GLU A 34 -4.39 3.20 4.30
N SER A 35 -5.07 4.35 4.30
CA SER A 35 -6.49 4.41 4.67
C SER A 35 -7.38 3.59 3.74
N SER A 36 -6.96 3.44 2.48
CA SER A 36 -7.68 2.74 1.42
C SER A 36 -7.15 1.33 1.15
N LEU A 37 -6.16 0.85 1.92
CA LEU A 37 -5.75 -0.55 1.88
C LEU A 37 -6.82 -1.47 2.47
N ARG A 38 -6.83 -2.72 2.02
CA ARG A 38 -7.69 -3.76 2.59
C ARG A 38 -7.30 -4.03 4.06
N PRO A 39 -8.26 -4.36 4.95
CA PRO A 39 -7.99 -4.47 6.38
C PRO A 39 -6.87 -5.46 6.76
N ASP A 40 -6.74 -6.57 6.04
CA ASP A 40 -5.71 -7.60 6.22
C ASP A 40 -4.30 -7.03 6.06
N ILE A 41 -4.07 -6.24 5.01
CA ILE A 41 -2.79 -5.60 4.73
C ILE A 41 -2.60 -4.36 5.61
N LYS A 42 -3.65 -3.55 5.74
CA LYS A 42 -3.63 -2.34 6.56
C LYS A 42 -3.25 -2.65 8.01
N HIS A 43 -3.71 -3.76 8.56
CA HIS A 43 -3.35 -4.15 9.91
C HIS A 43 -1.85 -4.45 10.03
N LEU A 44 -1.26 -5.17 9.06
CA LEU A 44 0.17 -5.49 9.06
C LEU A 44 1.05 -4.24 8.87
N ILE A 45 0.65 -3.37 7.95
CA ILE A 45 1.40 -2.17 7.59
C ILE A 45 1.22 -1.04 8.61
N GLY A 46 0.01 -0.86 9.15
CA GLY A 46 -0.34 0.24 10.04
C GLY A 46 0.45 0.26 11.36
N PHE A 47 0.95 -0.87 11.84
CA PHE A 47 1.85 -0.91 13.00
C PHE A 47 3.23 -0.33 12.73
N SER A 48 3.68 -0.37 11.47
CA SER A 48 5.03 0.06 11.09
C SER A 48 5.15 1.58 10.94
N GLN A 49 4.02 2.31 10.92
CA GLN A 49 3.95 3.78 10.84
C GLN A 49 4.87 4.38 9.76
N ILE A 50 4.90 3.75 8.57
CA ILE A 50 5.84 4.09 7.50
C ILE A 50 5.43 5.41 6.84
N ARG A 51 6.34 6.39 6.82
CA ARG A 51 6.10 7.73 6.24
C ARG A 51 6.92 8.03 4.99
N ASP A 52 7.66 7.04 4.50
CA ASP A 52 8.32 7.05 3.20
C ASP A 52 7.44 6.27 2.22
N PHE A 53 6.99 6.93 1.15
CA PHE A 53 5.96 6.35 0.27
C PHE A 53 6.49 5.12 -0.49
N ALA A 54 7.75 5.15 -0.91
CA ALA A 54 8.37 4.03 -1.63
C ALA A 54 8.45 2.77 -0.76
N THR A 55 8.89 2.92 0.49
CA THR A 55 8.97 1.83 1.47
C THR A 55 7.59 1.30 1.81
N LEU A 56 6.60 2.19 1.98
CA LEU A 56 5.21 1.81 2.24
C LEU A 56 4.65 0.94 1.11
N LEU A 57 4.90 1.33 -0.15
CA LEU A 57 4.49 0.56 -1.32
C LEU A 57 5.14 -0.82 -1.36
N ASP A 58 6.47 -0.89 -1.17
CA ASP A 58 7.21 -2.15 -1.21
C ASP A 58 6.71 -3.13 -0.13
N LYS A 59 6.59 -2.67 1.11
CA LYS A 59 6.05 -3.48 2.22
C LYS A 59 4.62 -3.92 1.96
N SER A 60 3.77 -3.02 1.46
CA SER A 60 2.37 -3.35 1.15
C SER A 60 2.26 -4.42 0.05
N ARG A 61 3.14 -4.40 -0.95
CA ARG A 61 3.21 -5.41 -2.01
C ARG A 61 3.63 -6.77 -1.45
N ILE A 62 4.68 -6.81 -0.63
CA ILE A 62 5.14 -8.04 0.03
C ILE A 62 4.02 -8.66 0.87
N CYS A 63 3.31 -7.86 1.67
CA CYS A 63 2.19 -8.36 2.48
C CYS A 63 1.02 -8.89 1.64
N ASP A 64 0.72 -8.27 0.50
CA ASP A 64 -0.31 -8.75 -0.43
C ASP A 64 0.05 -10.12 -0.99
N ASP A 65 1.31 -10.31 -1.37
CA ASP A 65 1.78 -11.56 -1.97
C ASP A 65 1.91 -12.68 -0.93
N ASP A 66 2.39 -12.38 0.28
CA ASP A 66 2.39 -13.32 1.40
C ASP A 66 0.98 -13.78 1.78
N GLY A 67 0.01 -12.86 1.78
CA GLY A 67 -1.40 -13.18 2.04
C GLY A 67 -2.00 -14.13 0.99
N LYS A 68 -1.66 -13.93 -0.29
CA LYS A 68 -2.06 -14.82 -1.39
C LYS A 68 -1.38 -16.18 -1.27
N ALA A 69 -0.08 -16.22 -1.00
CA ALA A 69 0.69 -17.45 -0.85
C ALA A 69 0.14 -18.31 0.30
N LYS A 70 -0.13 -17.69 1.45
CA LYS A 70 -0.77 -18.35 2.60
C LYS A 70 -2.12 -18.94 2.24
N THR A 71 -2.96 -18.16 1.56
CA THR A 71 -4.28 -18.63 1.11
C THR A 71 -4.19 -19.80 0.13
N SER A 72 -3.23 -19.75 -0.80
CA SER A 72 -3.00 -20.84 -1.76
C SER A 72 -2.56 -22.12 -1.08
N TYR A 73 -1.66 -22.03 -0.09
CA TYR A 73 -1.21 -23.19 0.68
C TYR A 73 -2.36 -23.90 1.38
N TYR A 74 -3.22 -23.17 2.11
CA TYR A 74 -4.36 -23.78 2.81
C TYR A 74 -5.45 -24.33 1.90
N LYS A 75 -5.56 -23.86 0.65
CA LYS A 75 -6.48 -24.41 -0.35
C LYS A 75 -5.97 -25.70 -1.01
N ALA A 76 -4.67 -25.96 -0.93
CA ALA A 76 -4.04 -27.14 -1.49
C ALA A 76 -3.93 -28.31 -0.50
N LEU A 77 -4.25 -28.06 0.78
CA LEU A 77 -4.50 -29.06 1.81
C LEU A 77 -5.93 -29.60 1.70
#